data_AF-A0A8T6UBQ5-F1
#
_entry.id   AF-A0A8T6UBQ5-F1
#
_cell.length_a   1.000
_cell.length_b   1.000
_cell.length_c   1.000
_cell.angle_alpha   90.00
_cell.angle_beta   90.00
_cell.angle_gamma   90.00
#
_symmetry.space_group_name_H-M   'P 1'
#
loop_
_entity.id
_entity.type
_entity.pdbx_description
1 polymer ?
#
loop_
_entity_poly.entity_id
_entity_poly.type
_entity_poly.pdbx_seq_one_letter_code
_entity_poly.pdbx_strand_id
1 'polypeptide(L)' 'MSFVPLLLEWAILLILLIVGFLVIVFIAKVLLFFLPAAIVALVVWFITIGTPYNRLLTGIAFLLVAAVSIAKRK' A
#
# COMPACT_ATOMS: atom_id res chain seq x y z
N MET A 1 2.09 30.18 34.93
CA MET A 1 2.35 28.91 34.22
C MET A 1 2.97 29.28 32.88
N SER A 2 4.20 28.85 32.59
CA SER A 2 4.90 29.23 31.37
C SER A 2 4.25 28.54 30.16
N PHE A 3 4.01 29.28 29.08
CA PHE A 3 3.41 28.77 27.83
C PHE A 3 4.40 27.94 26.97
N VAL A 4 5.68 27.97 27.34
CA VAL A 4 6.80 27.30 26.66
C VAL A 4 6.63 25.77 26.55
N PRO A 5 6.32 25.02 27.63
CA PRO A 5 6.11 23.56 27.54
C PRO A 5 4.95 23.20 26.61
N LEU A 6 3.85 23.96 26.64
CA LEU A 6 2.69 23.71 25.80
C LEU A 6 3.03 23.88 24.31
N LEU A 7 3.69 24.99 23.94
CA LEU A 7 4.10 25.25 22.55
C LEU A 7 5.07 24.17 22.02
N LEU A 8 5.95 23.65 22.85
CA LEU A 8 6.88 22.59 22.48
C LEU A 8 6.15 21.27 22.21
N GLU A 9 5.18 20.90 23.05
CA GLU A 9 4.34 19.71 22.84
C GLU A 9 3.58 19.80 21.50
N TRP A 10 2.94 20.94 21.22
CA TRP A 10 2.24 21.15 19.95
C TRP A 10 3.19 21.09 18.75
N ALA A 11 4.39 21.67 18.86
CA ALA A 11 5.40 21.63 17.80
C ALA A 11 5.86 20.19 17.50
N ILE A 12 6.10 19.39 18.55
CA ILE A 12 6.48 17.97 18.41
C ILE A 12 5.36 17.17 17.74
N LEU A 13 4.10 17.37 18.16
CA LEU A 13 2.94 16.71 17.55
C LEU A 13 2.79 17.07 16.06
N LEU A 14 3.02 18.34 15.71
CA LEU A 14 2.98 18.81 14.33
C LEU A 14 4.06 18.14 13.47
N ILE A 15 5.28 18.04 13.98
CA ILE A 15 6.38 17.33 13.30
C ILE A 15 6.04 15.86 13.12
N LEU A 16 5.53 15.20 14.16
CA LEU A 16 5.14 13.79 14.10
C LEU A 16 4.06 13.55 13.06
N LEU A 17 3.06 14.45 12.98
CA LEU A 17 1.99 14.40 12.00
C LEU A 17 2.53 14.53 10.57
N ILE A 18 3.46 15.46 10.33
CA ILE A 18 4.08 15.66 9.02
C ILE A 18 4.86 14.40 8.60
N VAL A 19 5.65 13.84 9.51
CA VAL A 19 6.42 12.61 9.24
C VAL A 19 5.49 11.43 8.96
N GLY A 20 4.45 11.24 9.79
CA GLY A 20 3.45 10.20 9.58
C GLY A 20 2.75 10.35 8.23
N PHE A 21 2.36 11.57 7.87
CA PHE A 21 1.74 11.85 6.58
C PHE A 21 2.68 11.54 5.41
N LEU A 22 3.95 11.93 5.48
CA LEU A 22 4.97 11.60 4.47
C LEU A 22 5.11 10.10 4.27
N VAL A 23 5.16 9.32 5.36
CA VAL A 23 5.23 7.85 5.31
C VAL A 23 3.99 7.28 4.63
N ILE A 24 2.79 7.75 5.00
CA ILE A 24 1.52 7.29 4.38
C ILE A 24 1.52 7.59 2.88
N VAL A 25 1.90 8.80 2.47
CA VAL A 25 1.98 9.18 1.04
C VAL A 25 2.98 8.30 0.29
N PHE A 26 4.12 7.99 0.90
CA PHE A 26 5.12 7.11 0.30
C PHE A 26 4.58 5.69 0.11
N ILE A 27 3.96 5.12 1.14
CA ILE A 27 3.35 3.78 1.07
C ILE A 27 2.20 3.76 0.05
N ALA A 28 1.34 4.77 0.04
CA ALA A 28 0.22 4.86 -0.90
C ALA A 28 0.71 4.87 -2.36
N LYS A 29 1.81 5.60 -2.65
CA LYS A 29 2.43 5.57 -3.98
C LYS A 29 2.93 4.17 -4.36
N VAL A 30 3.53 3.44 -3.42
CA VAL A 30 3.95 2.05 -3.64
C VAL A 30 2.74 1.14 -3.86
N LEU A 31 1.66 1.32 -3.10
CA LEU A 31 0.44 0.51 -3.23
C LEU A 31 -0.24 0.73 -4.60
N LEU A 32 -0.35 1.99 -5.04
CA LEU A 32 -0.89 2.34 -6.35
C LEU A 32 -0.06 1.77 -7.51
N PHE A 33 1.22 1.50 -7.29
CA PHE A 33 2.04 0.83 -8.29
C PHE A 33 1.69 -0.66 -8.46
N PHE A 34 1.20 -1.31 -7.39
CA PHE A 34 0.67 -2.67 -7.47
C PHE A 34 -0.78 -2.74 -7.95
N LEU A 35 -1.40 -1.60 -8.27
CA LEU A 35 -2.79 -1.54 -8.74
C LEU A 35 -3.06 -2.43 -9.98
N PRO A 36 -2.17 -2.53 -10.99
CA PRO A 36 -2.36 -3.45 -12.12
C PRO A 36 -2.39 -4.92 -11.66
N ALA A 37 -1.51 -5.29 -10.72
CA ALA A 37 -1.47 -6.63 -10.15
C ALA A 37 -2.73 -6.93 -9.32
N ALA A 38 -3.21 -5.94 -8.56
CA ALA A 38 -4.44 -6.04 -7.80
C ALA A 38 -5.66 -6.23 -8.73
N ILE A 39 -5.74 -5.47 -9.84
CA ILE A 39 -6.80 -5.64 -10.83
C ILE A 39 -6.79 -7.06 -11.41
N VAL A 40 -5.62 -7.56 -11.83
CA VAL A 40 -5.54 -8.92 -12.39
C VAL A 40 -5.90 -9.98 -11.35
N ALA A 41 -5.42 -9.85 -10.12
CA ALA A 41 -5.78 -10.75 -9.03
C ALA A 41 -7.29 -10.78 -8.78
N LEU A 42 -7.93 -9.60 -8.81
CA LEU A 42 -9.37 -9.45 -8.63
C LEU A 42 -10.15 -10.12 -9.78
N VAL A 43 -9.68 -9.97 -11.02
CA VAL A 43 -10.24 -10.69 -12.18
C VAL A 43 -10.12 -12.20 -12.02
N VAL A 44 -8.93 -12.70 -11.64
CA VAL A 44 -8.68 -14.12 -11.42
C VAL A 44 -9.58 -14.66 -10.31
N TRP A 45 -9.70 -13.93 -9.20
CA TRP A 45 -10.58 -14.27 -8.08
C TRP A 45 -12.02 -14.52 -8.55
N PHE A 46 -12.57 -13.61 -9.36
CA PHE A 46 -13.92 -13.76 -9.88
C PHE A 46 -14.08 -14.96 -10.82
N ILE A 47 -13.05 -15.27 -11.61
CA ILE A 47 -13.06 -16.43 -12.50
C ILE A 47 -12.99 -17.74 -11.70
N THR A 48 -12.23 -17.78 -10.60
CA THR A 48 -12.00 -18.99 -9.80
C THR A 48 -12.91 -19.16 -8.59
N ILE A 49 -13.99 -18.37 -8.46
CA ILE A 49 -14.90 -18.35 -7.29
C ILE A 49 -15.46 -19.73 -6.89
N GLY A 50 -15.61 -20.67 -7.83
CA GLY A 50 -16.11 -22.03 -7.57
C GLY A 50 -15.03 -23.10 -7.39
N THR A 51 -13.75 -22.75 -7.47
CA THR A 51 -12.64 -23.73 -7.43
C THR A 51 -12.04 -23.80 -6.01
N PRO A 52 -11.73 -25.00 -5.48
CA PRO A 52 -11.08 -25.15 -4.16
C PRO A 52 -9.74 -24.41 -4.04
N TYR A 53 -9.06 -24.16 -5.17
CA TYR A 53 -7.75 -23.48 -5.24
C TYR A 53 -7.82 -21.97 -5.53
N ASN A 54 -9.00 -21.34 -5.46
CA ASN A 54 -9.21 -19.92 -5.79
C ASN A 54 -8.17 -18.97 -5.16
N ARG A 55 -7.90 -19.12 -3.85
CA ARG A 55 -6.97 -18.25 -3.12
C ARG A 55 -5.53 -18.38 -3.62
N LEU A 56 -5.10 -19.60 -3.92
CA LEU A 56 -3.75 -19.88 -4.41
C LEU A 56 -3.56 -19.30 -5.82
N LEU A 57 -4.53 -19.52 -6.71
CA LEU A 57 -4.51 -19.02 -8.09
C LEU A 57 -4.52 -17.48 -8.13
N THR A 58 -5.38 -16.86 -7.32
CA THR A 58 -5.45 -15.41 -7.16
C THR A 58 -4.13 -14.84 -6.63
N GLY A 59 -3.54 -15.45 -5.61
CA GLY A 59 -2.26 -15.03 -5.05
C GLY A 59 -1.10 -15.19 -6.04
N ILE A 60 -1.04 -16.30 -6.76
CA ILE A 60 -0.02 -16.52 -7.80
C ILE A 60 -0.17 -15.49 -8.92
N ALA A 61 -1.39 -15.21 -9.38
CA ALA A 61 -1.64 -14.20 -10.39
C ALA A 61 -1.20 -12.79 -9.93
N PHE A 62 -1.54 -12.41 -8.69
CA PHE A 62 -1.06 -11.16 -8.09
C PHE A 62 0.47 -11.09 -8.11
N LEU A 63 1.14 -12.13 -7.60
CA LEU A 63 2.60 -12.14 -7.46
C LEU A 63 3.31 -12.09 -8.83
N LEU A 64 2.84 -12.86 -9.81
CA LEU A 64 3.41 -12.84 -11.17
C LEU A 64 3.28 -11.45 -11.80
N VAL A 65 2.10 -10.83 -11.73
CA VAL A 65 1.89 -9.50 -12.33
C VAL A 65 2.63 -8.43 -11.55
N ALA A 66 2.69 -8.53 -10.23
CA ALA A 66 3.49 -7.64 -9.38
C ALA A 66 4.98 -7.70 -9.76
N ALA A 67 5.53 -8.91 -9.92
CA ALA A 67 6.92 -9.10 -10.35
C ALA A 67 7.18 -8.53 -11.75
N VAL A 68 6.27 -8.75 -12.70
CA VAL A 68 6.38 -8.18 -14.06
C VAL A 68 6.28 -6.65 -14.03
N SER A 69 5.38 -6.09 -13.24
CA SER A 69 5.23 -4.64 -13.07
C SER A 69 6.54 -4.01 -12.58
N ILE A 70 7.17 -4.64 -11.57
CA ILE A 70 8.48 -4.23 -11.06
C ILE A 70 9.58 -4.39 -12.12
N ALA A 71 9.62 -5.53 -12.81
CA ALA A 71 10.68 -5.83 -13.78
C ALA A 71 10.64 -4.93 -15.03
N LYS A 72 9.44 -4.51 -15.48
CA LYS A 72 9.25 -3.60 -16.63
C LYS A 72 9.56 -2.14 -16.34
N ARG A 73 10.01 -1.78 -15.14
CA ARG A 73 10.42 -0.41 -14.79
C ARG A 73 11.83 -0.01 -15.25
N LYS A 74 12.54 -0.87 -15.98
CA LYS A 74 13.81 -0.52 -16.63
C LYS A 74 13.59 0.10 -18.00
#